data_AF-A0A969E583-F1
#
_entry.id   AF-A0A969E583-F1
#
_cell.length_a   1.000
_cell.length_b   1.000
_cell.length_c   1.000
_cell.angle_alpha   90.00
_cell.angle_beta   90.00
_cell.angle_gamma   90.00
#
_symmetry.space_group_name_H-M   'P 1'
#
loop_
_entity.id
_entity.type
_entity.pdbx_description
1 polymer ?
#
loop_
_entity_poly.entity_id
_entity_poly.type
_entity_poly.pdbx_seq_one_letter_code
_entity_poly.pdbx_strand_id
1 'polypeptide(L)'
;MTPNEFLLAGLGECTAITLKMYANRKGWAVSHISVTLSLEEMTPTDKTTRISRQISIEGDLTQEQRSRMMQIADLCPVHKILTHQIDITTA
;
A
#
# COMPACT_ATOMS: atom_id res chain seq x y z
N MET A 1 -1.08 -16.05 -11.10
CA MET A 1 -1.57 -14.72 -10.72
C MET A 1 -3.05 -14.60 -11.08
N THR A 2 -3.92 -14.47 -10.09
CA THR A 2 -5.37 -14.28 -10.22
C THR A 2 -5.71 -12.79 -10.36
N PRO A 3 -6.90 -12.41 -10.82
CA PRO A 3 -7.32 -11.01 -10.89
C PRO A 3 -7.22 -10.26 -9.56
N ASN A 4 -7.53 -10.93 -8.44
CA ASN A 4 -7.37 -10.35 -7.11
C ASN A 4 -5.90 -10.09 -6.77
N GLU A 5 -4.99 -11.01 -7.13
CA GLU A 5 -3.55 -10.80 -6.96
C GLU A 5 -3.03 -9.63 -7.80
N PHE A 6 -3.59 -9.38 -9.00
CA PHE A 6 -3.29 -8.18 -9.79
C PHE A 6 -3.72 -6.89 -9.09
N LEU A 7 -4.92 -6.87 -8.51
CA LEU A 7 -5.41 -5.71 -7.74
C LEU A 7 -4.48 -5.41 -6.55
N LEU A 8 -4.11 -6.44 -5.79
CA LEU A 8 -3.17 -6.31 -4.68
C LEU A 8 -1.80 -5.83 -5.16
N ALA A 9 -1.27 -6.40 -6.25
CA ALA A 9 0.00 -5.95 -6.82
C ALA A 9 -0.02 -4.46 -7.18
N GLY A 10 -1.12 -3.98 -7.77
CA GLY A 10 -1.32 -2.55 -8.05
C GLY A 10 -1.28 -1.66 -6.82
N LEU A 11 -1.93 -2.08 -5.72
CA LEU A 11 -1.86 -1.36 -4.43
C LEU A 11 -0.44 -1.38 -3.85
N GLY A 12 0.24 -2.53 -3.90
CA GLY A 12 1.61 -2.69 -3.41
C GLY A 12 2.60 -1.79 -4.12
N GLU A 13 2.56 -1.81 -5.46
CA GLU A 13 3.42 -0.99 -6.30
C GLU A 13 3.14 0.50 -6.12
N CYS A 14 1.85 0.90 -6.09
CA CYS A 14 1.48 2.29 -5.84
C CYS A 14 2.03 2.81 -4.50
N THR A 15 1.99 1.95 -3.46
CA THR A 15 2.58 2.25 -2.15
C THR A 15 4.10 2.39 -2.23
N ALA A 16 4.78 1.41 -2.83
CA ALA A 16 6.24 1.39 -2.94
C ALA A 16 6.78 2.60 -3.73
N ILE A 17 6.16 2.93 -4.87
CA ILE A 17 6.50 4.12 -5.68
C ILE A 17 6.34 5.39 -4.84
N THR A 18 5.22 5.54 -4.13
CA THR A 18 4.95 6.72 -3.31
C THR A 18 6.03 6.90 -2.23
N LEU A 19 6.41 5.83 -1.55
CA LEU A 19 7.47 5.85 -0.54
C LEU A 19 8.84 6.18 -1.13
N LYS A 20 9.19 5.56 -2.27
CA LYS A 20 10.44 5.81 -2.99
C LYS A 20 10.55 7.27 -3.44
N MET A 21 9.48 7.81 -4.03
CA MET A 21 9.40 9.22 -4.44
C MET A 21 9.59 10.16 -3.25
N TYR A 22 8.95 9.86 -2.12
CA TYR A 22 9.06 10.67 -0.91
C TYR A 22 10.48 10.64 -0.31
N ALA A 23 11.08 9.45 -0.19
CA ALA A 23 12.45 9.27 0.29
C ALA A 23 13.45 10.04 -0.60
N ASN A 24 13.34 9.92 -1.92
CA ASN A 24 14.17 10.64 -2.88
C ASN A 24 14.03 12.16 -2.73
N ARG A 25 12.79 12.67 -2.59
CA ARG A 25 12.54 14.10 -2.39
C ARG A 25 13.18 14.64 -1.11
N LYS A 26 13.29 13.80 -0.07
CA LYS A 26 13.90 14.16 1.21
C LYS A 26 15.39 13.86 1.30
N GLY A 27 15.97 13.21 0.28
CA GLY A 27 17.36 12.77 0.29
C GLY A 27 17.66 11.67 1.30
N TRP A 28 16.67 10.83 1.62
CA TRP A 28 16.83 9.76 2.61
C TRP A 28 17.42 8.50 1.98
N ALA A 29 18.35 7.85 2.69
CA ALA A 29 19.10 6.70 2.21
C ALA A 29 18.33 5.39 2.36
N VAL A 30 17.34 5.17 1.49
CA VAL A 30 16.56 3.92 1.41
C VAL A 30 17.19 2.99 0.38
N SER A 31 17.60 1.79 0.80
CA SER A 31 18.19 0.77 -0.08
C SER A 31 17.13 -0.14 -0.69
N HIS A 32 16.10 -0.49 0.08
CA HIS A 32 15.06 -1.41 -0.36
C HIS A 32 13.71 -1.10 0.30
N ILE A 33 12.63 -1.30 -0.46
CA ILE A 33 11.24 -1.22 0.01
C ILE A 33 10.55 -2.48 -0.48
N SER A 34 9.94 -3.22 0.44
CA SER A 34 9.08 -4.35 0.11
C SER A 34 7.69 -4.14 0.70
N VAL A 35 6.67 -4.52 -0.09
CA VAL A 35 5.28 -4.44 0.30
C VAL A 35 4.63 -5.78 0.03
N THR A 36 4.18 -6.44 1.09
CA THR A 36 3.47 -7.72 1.03
C THR A 36 2.01 -7.48 1.35
N LEU A 37 1.13 -8.07 0.55
CA LEU A 37 -0.32 -7.90 0.66
C LEU A 37 -1.02 -9.26 0.69
N SER A 38 -2.09 -9.34 1.47
CA SER A 38 -3.01 -10.47 1.47
C SER A 38 -4.45 -9.98 1.49
N LEU A 39 -5.34 -10.77 0.89
CA LEU A 39 -6.78 -10.57 0.91
C LEU A 39 -7.39 -11.69 1.76
N GLU A 40 -8.14 -11.31 2.79
CA GLU A 40 -8.87 -12.29 3.61
C GLU A 40 -10.11 -12.79 2.87
N GLU A 41 -10.45 -14.07 3.10
CA GLU A 41 -11.67 -14.64 2.55
C GLU A 41 -12.90 -14.04 3.22
N MET A 42 -13.83 -13.54 2.41
CA MET A 42 -15.09 -12.99 2.89
C MET A 42 -16.01 -14.13 3.34
N THR A 43 -16.68 -13.95 4.47
CA THR A 43 -17.66 -14.93 4.95
C THR A 43 -19.07 -14.55 4.49
N PRO A 44 -20.03 -15.49 4.43
CA PRO A 44 -21.40 -15.16 4.03
C PRO A 44 -22.07 -14.09 4.92
N THR A 45 -21.66 -14.01 6.19
CA THR A 45 -22.18 -13.07 7.18
C THR A 45 -21.40 -11.77 7.24
N ASP A 46 -20.12 -11.76 6.84
CA ASP A 46 -19.27 -10.58 6.81
C ASP A 46 -18.78 -10.30 5.39
N LYS A 47 -19.44 -9.33 4.75
CA LYS A 47 -19.11 -8.84 3.40
C LYS A 47 -18.03 -7.75 3.41
N THR A 48 -17.27 -7.61 4.50
CA THR A 48 -16.14 -6.68 4.55
C THR A 48 -14.98 -7.25 3.76
N THR A 49 -14.48 -6.50 2.78
CA THR A 49 -13.20 -6.82 2.12
C THR A 49 -12.07 -6.39 3.05
N ARG A 50 -11.23 -7.32 3.52
CA ARG A 50 -10.04 -7.02 4.32
C ARG A 50 -8.77 -7.28 3.54
N ILE A 51 -8.01 -6.22 3.34
CA ILE A 51 -6.68 -6.28 2.73
C ILE A 51 -5.66 -5.98 3.83
N SER A 52 -4.80 -6.93 4.12
CA SER A 52 -3.69 -6.75 5.05
C SER A 52 -2.43 -6.36 4.28
N ARG A 53 -1.72 -5.34 4.75
CA ARG A 53 -0.50 -4.81 4.13
C ARG A 53 0.64 -4.77 5.13
N GLN A 54 1.76 -5.41 4.79
CA GLN A 54 3.01 -5.34 5.53
C GLN A 54 4.05 -4.60 4.68
N ILE A 55 4.71 -3.61 5.26
CA ILE A 55 5.74 -2.80 4.59
C ILE A 55 7.05 -2.98 5.34
N SER A 56 8.11 -3.32 4.61
CA SER A 56 9.50 -3.27 5.11
C SER A 56 10.27 -2.20 4.36
N ILE A 57 11.09 -1.46 5.09
CA ILE A 57 11.95 -0.41 4.55
C ILE A 57 13.35 -0.64 5.10
N GLU A 58 14.30 -0.86 4.21
CA GLU A 58 15.72 -1.03 4.54
C GLU A 58 16.49 0.21 4.11
N GLY A 59 17.48 0.59 4.93
CA GLY A 59 18.25 1.81 4.74
C GLY A 59 18.65 2.46 6.05
N ASP A 60 19.52 3.46 5.93
CA ASP A 60 19.97 4.28 7.05
C ASP A 60 18.92 5.36 7.33
N LEU A 61 17.94 4.99 8.16
CA LEU A 61 16.82 5.82 8.53
C LEU A 61 16.66 5.89 10.04
N THR A 62 16.44 7.10 10.55
CA THR A 62 16.06 7.31 11.95
C THR A 62 14.65 6.76 12.22
N GLN A 63 14.31 6.57 13.49
CA GLN A 63 12.98 6.11 13.87
C GLN A 63 11.88 7.09 13.43
N GLU A 64 12.16 8.39 13.50
CA GLU A 64 11.25 9.45 13.05
C GLU A 64 11.02 9.39 11.54
N GLN A 65 12.08 9.16 10.76
CA GLN A 65 11.98 9.00 9.31
C GLN A 65 11.15 7.76 8.95
N ARG A 66 11.39 6.63 9.62
CA ARG A 66 10.60 5.40 9.43
C ARG A 66 9.12 5.62 9.76
N SER A 67 8.84 6.24 10.91
CA SER A 67 7.47 6.59 11.32
C SER A 67 6.80 7.49 10.27
N ARG A 68 7.53 8.49 9.77
CA ARG A 68 7.02 9.37 8.72
C ARG A 68 6.76 8.63 7.41
N MET A 69 7.62 7.69 7.01
CA MET A 69 7.38 6.88 5.82
C MET A 69 6.10 6.05 5.96
N MET A 70 5.84 5.47 7.12
CA MET A 70 4.58 4.73 7.35
C MET A 70 3.35 5.63 7.19
N GLN A 71 3.39 6.87 7.66
CA GLN A 71 2.31 7.84 7.43
C GLN A 71 2.11 8.20 5.95
N ILE A 72 3.17 8.17 5.15
CA ILE A 72 3.11 8.47 3.71
C ILE A 72 2.58 7.27 2.90
N ALA A 73 2.73 6.03 3.41
CA ALA A 73 2.28 4.82 2.73
C ALA A 73 0.77 4.81 2.41
N ASP A 74 -0.04 5.50 3.21
CA ASP A 74 -1.49 5.61 3.03
C ASP A 74 -1.90 6.73 2.06
N LEU A 75 -0.94 7.55 1.59
CA LEU A 75 -1.24 8.66 0.69
C LEU A 75 -1.23 8.27 -0.79
N CYS A 76 -0.93 7.00 -1.10
CA CYS A 76 -0.85 6.52 -2.47
C CYS A 76 -2.26 6.55 -3.13
N PRO A 77 -2.37 6.93 -4.42
CA PRO A 77 -3.66 7.04 -5.10
C PRO A 77 -4.55 5.79 -5.02
N VAL A 78 -3.97 4.60 -5.14
CA VAL A 78 -4.73 3.34 -5.11
C VAL A 78 -5.30 3.07 -3.72
N HIS A 79 -4.59 3.40 -2.64
CA HIS A 79 -5.12 3.29 -1.28
C HIS A 79 -6.37 4.16 -1.12
N LYS A 80 -6.36 5.39 -1.65
CA LYS A 80 -7.53 6.30 -1.59
C LYS A 80 -8.73 5.73 -2.33
N ILE A 81 -8.53 5.15 -3.51
CA ILE A 81 -9.60 4.49 -4.27
C ILE A 81 -10.24 3.37 -3.44
N LEU A 82 -9.42 2.55 -2.76
CA LEU A 82 -9.89 1.37 -2.01
C LEU A 82 -10.50 1.70 -0.63
N THR A 83 -10.30 2.92 -0.13
CA THR A 83 -10.79 3.36 1.20
C THR A 83 -11.93 4.36 1.12
N HIS A 84 -12.17 4.96 -0.04
CA HIS A 84 -13.33 5.81 -0.28
C HIS A 84 -14.57 4.99 -0.65
N GLN A 85 -15.71 5.67 -0.77
CA GLN A 85 -16.90 5.07 -1.37
C GLN A 85 -16.64 4.78 -2.85
N ILE A 86 -16.88 3.53 -3.27
CA ILE A 86 -16.72 3.07 -4.65
C ILE A 86 -18.12 2.86 -5.23
N ASP A 87 -18.40 3.49 -6.37
CA ASP A 87 -19.61 3.27 -7.15
C ASP A 87 -19.21 2.71 -8.53
N ILE A 88 -19.82 1.59 -8.93
CA ILE A 88 -19.55 0.90 -10.19
C ILE A 88 -20.86 0.81 -10.96
N THR A 89 -20.91 1.42 -12.13
CA THR A 89 -22.07 1.41 -13.02
C THR A 89 -21.84 0.47 -14.20
N THR A 90 -22.90 -0.20 -14.63
CA THR A 90 -22.91 -1.08 -15.81
C THR A 90 -23.97 -0.55 -16.79
N ALA A 91 -23.62 -0.48 -18.07
CA ALA A 91 -24.53 -0.06 -19.14
C ALA A 91 -25.43 -1.20 -19.62
#